data_AF-A0A2D7HTD8-F1
#
_entry.id   AF-A0A2D7HTD8-F1
#
_cell.length_a   1.000
_cell.length_b   1.000
_cell.length_c   1.000
_cell.angle_alpha   90.00
_cell.angle_beta   90.00
_cell.angle_gamma   90.00
#
_symmetry.space_group_name_H-M   'P 1'
#
loop_
_entity.id
_entity.type
_entity.pdbx_description
1 polymer ?
#
loop_
_entity_poly.entity_id
_entity_poly.type
_entity_poly.pdbx_seq_one_letter_code
_entity_poly.pdbx_strand_id
1 'polypeptide(L)'
;MKKKYIASIAHITGGGIFENIERAIPKNLMAVIDTEKFKVPKLFSWFKNLSKISTNEMLNTFNCGFGMVLIINKKNEESVLKYLNKNKIKFSNIGYIDIKKNNSKNVLIKKFGEWNLR
;
A
#
# COMPACT_ATOMS: atom_id res chain seq x y z
N MET A 1 -18.75 8.27 3.98
CA MET A 1 -17.85 9.25 3.32
C MET A 1 -18.50 9.78 2.06
N LYS A 2 -18.45 11.08 1.76
CA LYS A 2 -18.96 11.59 0.47
C LYS A 2 -18.05 11.08 -0.65
N LYS A 3 -18.63 10.72 -1.81
CA LYS A 3 -17.94 10.24 -3.03
C LYS A 3 -16.75 11.13 -3.46
N LYS A 4 -16.71 12.40 -3.03
CA LYS A 4 -15.65 13.40 -3.33
C LYS A 4 -14.32 13.22 -2.58
N TYR A 5 -14.23 12.35 -1.58
CA TYR A 5 -13.00 12.22 -0.78
C TYR A 5 -12.01 11.18 -1.28
N ILE A 6 -12.52 10.12 -1.90
CA ILE A 6 -11.73 8.98 -2.40
C ILE A 6 -11.59 9.09 -3.91
N ALA A 7 -10.36 9.01 -4.41
CA ALA A 7 -10.08 8.97 -5.84
C ALA A 7 -10.16 7.54 -6.38
N SER A 8 -9.63 6.57 -5.63
CA SER A 8 -9.67 5.16 -6.00
C SER A 8 -9.52 4.25 -4.78
N ILE A 9 -9.89 2.99 -4.93
CA ILE A 9 -9.84 1.95 -3.88
C ILE A 9 -9.25 0.69 -4.50
N ALA A 10 -8.30 0.07 -3.81
CA ALA A 10 -7.78 -1.25 -4.15
C ALA A 10 -8.11 -2.23 -3.03
N HIS A 11 -8.86 -3.29 -3.34
CA HIS A 11 -9.03 -4.44 -2.45
C HIS A 11 -7.87 -5.39 -2.69
N ILE A 12 -7.11 -5.70 -1.64
CA ILE A 12 -5.85 -6.44 -1.78
C ILE A 12 -6.13 -7.93 -1.62
N THR A 13 -6.01 -8.67 -2.72
CA THR A 13 -6.32 -10.10 -2.81
C THR A 13 -5.16 -10.86 -3.47
N GLY A 14 -5.44 -11.78 -4.40
CA GLY A 14 -4.40 -12.37 -5.25
C GLY A 14 -3.66 -11.28 -6.03
N GLY A 15 -2.36 -11.49 -6.27
CA GLY A 15 -1.49 -10.45 -6.85
C GLY A 15 -0.96 -9.42 -5.84
N GLY A 16 -1.31 -9.58 -4.56
CA GLY A 16 -0.77 -8.80 -3.46
C GLY A 16 -0.99 -7.29 -3.59
N ILE A 17 -0.14 -6.51 -2.93
CA ILE A 17 -0.27 -5.06 -2.89
C ILE A 17 0.01 -4.43 -4.27
N PHE A 18 0.99 -4.95 -5.01
CA PHE A 18 1.44 -4.34 -6.26
C PHE A 18 0.38 -4.40 -7.35
N GLU A 19 -0.10 -5.60 -7.69
CA GLU A 19 -1.04 -5.76 -8.80
C GLU A 19 -2.36 -5.04 -8.50
N ASN A 20 -2.84 -5.14 -7.26
CA ASN A 20 -4.11 -4.54 -6.88
C ASN A 20 -4.05 -3.00 -6.88
N ILE A 21 -2.93 -2.38 -6.47
CA ILE A 21 -2.77 -0.92 -6.58
C ILE A 21 -2.57 -0.48 -8.02
N GLU A 22 -1.78 -1.21 -8.81
CA GLU A 22 -1.54 -0.91 -10.22
C GLU A 22 -2.86 -0.85 -11.02
N ARG A 23 -3.76 -1.81 -10.77
CA ARG A 23 -5.10 -1.83 -11.38
C ARG A 23 -6.00 -0.67 -10.95
N ALA A 24 -5.72 -0.07 -9.79
CA ALA A 24 -6.53 0.99 -9.21
C ALA A 24 -6.09 2.40 -9.64
N ILE A 25 -4.99 2.55 -10.40
CA ILE A 25 -4.49 3.85 -10.86
C ILE A 25 -4.41 3.94 -12.40
N PRO A 26 -4.58 5.14 -12.98
CA PRO A 26 -4.34 5.38 -14.41
C PRO A 26 -2.90 5.06 -14.85
N LYS A 27 -2.73 4.65 -16.12
CA LYS A 27 -1.43 4.23 -16.70
C LYS A 27 -0.34 5.31 -16.69
N ASN A 28 -0.73 6.59 -16.62
CA ASN A 28 0.20 7.73 -16.57
C ASN A 28 0.63 8.10 -15.14
N LEU A 29 0.14 7.38 -14.13
CA LEU A 29 0.51 7.56 -12.73
C LEU A 29 1.29 6.35 -12.22
N MET A 30 2.02 6.55 -11.14
CA MET A 30 2.67 5.48 -10.39
C MET A 30 2.38 5.60 -8.90
N ALA A 31 2.29 4.47 -8.21
CA ALA A 31 2.25 4.42 -6.76
C ALA A 31 3.66 4.27 -6.19
N VAL A 32 4.02 5.16 -5.27
CA VAL A 32 5.27 5.09 -4.51
C VAL A 32 4.95 4.62 -3.11
N ILE A 33 5.32 3.37 -2.82
CA ILE A 33 5.12 2.72 -1.51
C ILE A 33 6.39 2.92 -0.69
N ASP A 34 6.23 3.39 0.55
CA ASP A 34 7.35 3.61 1.47
C ASP A 34 7.21 2.67 2.65
N THR A 35 8.04 1.63 2.68
CA THR A 35 7.91 0.54 3.66
C THR A 35 8.39 0.92 5.06
N GLU A 36 9.10 2.05 5.22
CA GLU A 36 9.40 2.60 6.55
C GLU A 36 8.16 3.18 7.23
N LYS A 37 7.11 3.52 6.47
CA LYS A 37 5.90 4.17 7.01
C LYS A 37 4.89 3.22 7.62
N PHE A 38 5.10 1.91 7.48
CA PHE A 38 4.17 0.93 8.05
C PHE A 38 4.88 -0.30 8.59
N LYS A 39 4.25 -0.92 9.58
CA LYS A 39 4.73 -2.17 10.18
C LYS A 39 4.01 -3.34 9.55
N VAL A 40 4.78 -4.29 9.03
CA VAL A 40 4.26 -5.57 8.57
C VAL A 40 3.93 -6.45 9.78
N PRO A 41 2.75 -7.12 9.82
CA PRO A 41 2.43 -8.04 10.91
C PRO A 41 3.47 -9.15 11.05
N LYS A 42 3.80 -9.52 12.29
CA LYS A 42 4.86 -10.50 12.60
C LYS A 42 4.72 -11.82 11.84
N LEU A 43 3.48 -12.25 11.58
CA LEU A 43 3.17 -13.45 10.80
C LEU A 43 3.85 -13.45 9.42
N PHE A 44 3.79 -12.34 8.70
CA PHE A 44 4.38 -12.25 7.35
C PHE A 44 5.90 -12.22 7.39
N SER A 45 6.49 -11.55 8.39
CA SER A 45 7.95 -11.57 8.56
C SER A 45 8.45 -12.95 8.95
N TRP A 46 7.73 -13.67 9.81
CA TRP A 46 8.03 -15.06 10.16
C TRP A 46 7.93 -15.97 8.94
N PHE A 47 6.83 -15.87 8.18
CA PHE A 47 6.61 -16.67 6.98
C PHE A 47 7.68 -16.40 5.91
N LYS A 48 8.04 -15.14 5.68
CA LYS A 48 9.12 -14.75 4.77
C LYS A 48 10.44 -15.42 5.15
N ASN A 49 10.80 -15.39 6.45
CA ASN A 49 12.04 -15.98 6.93
C ASN A 49 12.05 -17.50 6.78
N LEU A 50 10.92 -18.17 7.03
CA LEU A 50 10.78 -19.61 6.88
C LEU A 50 10.86 -20.06 5.41
N SER A 51 10.15 -19.36 4.52
CA SER A 51 10.03 -19.71 3.09
C SER A 51 11.17 -19.18 2.21
N LYS A 52 12.03 -18.31 2.76
CA LYS A 52 13.14 -17.65 2.04
C LYS A 52 12.70 -16.85 0.80
N ILE A 53 11.45 -16.44 0.75
CA ILE A 53 10.93 -15.62 -0.36
C ILE A 53 11.40 -14.17 -0.24
N SER A 54 11.61 -13.54 -1.41
CA SER A 54 12.00 -12.14 -1.45
C SER A 54 10.86 -11.24 -0.99
N THR A 55 11.18 -10.04 -0.50
CA THR A 55 10.13 -9.07 -0.12
C THR A 55 9.29 -8.62 -1.32
N ASN A 56 9.88 -8.56 -2.52
CA ASN A 56 9.11 -8.30 -3.74
C ASN A 56 8.08 -9.40 -3.99
N GLU A 57 8.48 -10.66 -3.82
CA GLU A 57 7.57 -11.81 -3.92
C GLU A 57 6.45 -11.71 -2.88
N MET A 58 6.79 -11.34 -1.64
CA MET A 58 5.81 -11.13 -0.56
C MET A 58 4.74 -10.13 -0.97
N LEU A 59 5.15 -8.98 -1.52
CA LEU A 59 4.25 -7.89 -1.89
C LEU A 59 3.48 -8.14 -3.18
N ASN A 60 3.95 -9.05 -4.03
CA ASN A 60 3.23 -9.56 -5.21
C ASN A 60 2.26 -10.71 -4.90
N THR A 61 2.41 -11.37 -3.76
CA THR A 61 1.64 -12.59 -3.47
C THR A 61 0.64 -12.36 -2.35
N PHE A 62 1.06 -11.64 -1.31
CA PHE A 62 0.31 -11.50 -0.08
C PHE A 62 -0.14 -10.06 0.16
N ASN A 63 -1.15 -9.92 1.00
CA ASN A 63 -1.65 -8.62 1.42
C ASN A 63 -0.73 -7.91 2.45
N CYS A 64 0.19 -8.64 3.07
CA CYS A 64 1.14 -8.15 4.07
C CYS A 64 0.52 -7.30 5.19
N GLY A 65 -0.75 -7.57 5.55
CA GLY A 65 -1.50 -6.88 6.59
C GLY A 65 -2.49 -5.82 6.10
N PHE A 66 -2.54 -5.55 4.80
CA PHE A 66 -3.44 -4.54 4.22
C PHE A 66 -4.53 -5.22 3.40
N GLY A 67 -5.76 -5.29 3.92
CA GLY A 67 -6.90 -5.77 3.12
C GLY A 67 -7.39 -4.75 2.09
N MET A 68 -7.17 -3.46 2.33
CA MET A 68 -7.71 -2.38 1.50
C MET A 68 -6.72 -1.20 1.45
N VAL A 69 -6.59 -0.58 0.28
CA VAL A 69 -5.84 0.66 0.09
C VAL A 69 -6.78 1.73 -0.46
N LEU A 70 -6.77 2.89 0.18
CA LEU A 70 -7.53 4.06 -0.25
C LEU A 70 -6.58 5.07 -0.89
N ILE A 71 -6.86 5.47 -2.12
CA ILE A 71 -6.15 6.54 -2.82
C ILE A 71 -7.01 7.79 -2.73
N ILE A 72 -6.43 8.86 -2.19
CA ILE A 72 -7.14 10.10 -1.91
C ILE A 72 -6.39 11.29 -2.49
N ASN A 73 -7.13 12.36 -2.80
CA ASN A 73 -6.48 13.64 -3.04
C ASN A 73 -5.92 14.17 -1.72
N LYS A 74 -4.68 14.68 -1.73
CA LYS A 74 -3.99 15.20 -0.55
C LYS A 74 -4.84 16.21 0.24
N LYS A 75 -5.61 17.06 -0.45
CA LYS A 75 -6.50 18.05 0.19
C LYS A 75 -7.59 17.45 1.09
N ASN A 76 -7.90 16.16 0.91
CA ASN A 76 -8.94 15.45 1.66
C ASN A 76 -8.37 14.64 2.83
N GLU A 77 -7.04 14.58 3.00
CA GLU A 77 -6.37 13.70 3.97
C GLU A 77 -6.93 13.85 5.38
N GLU A 78 -6.96 15.07 5.92
CA GLU A 78 -7.45 15.33 7.27
C GLU A 78 -8.88 14.81 7.49
N SER A 79 -9.78 15.08 6.53
CA SER A 79 -11.17 14.63 6.60
C SER A 79 -11.30 13.12 6.57
N VAL A 80 -10.48 12.44 5.75
CA VAL A 80 -10.46 10.98 5.66
C VAL A 80 -9.90 10.36 6.94
N LEU A 81 -8.77 10.86 7.44
CA LEU A 81 -8.16 10.37 8.68
C LEU A 81 -9.09 10.55 9.88
N LYS A 82 -9.75 11.71 9.99
CA LYS A 82 -10.75 11.97 11.03
C LYS A 82 -11.91 10.98 10.97
N TYR A 83 -12.39 10.64 9.77
CA TYR A 83 -13.44 9.64 9.60
C TYR A 83 -12.97 8.24 10.01
N LEU A 84 -11.78 7.81 9.57
CA LEU A 84 -11.24 6.49 9.92
C LEU A 84 -11.05 6.34 11.44
N ASN A 85 -10.48 7.37 12.08
CA ASN A 85 -10.34 7.42 13.54
C ASN A 85 -11.69 7.37 14.27
N LYS A 86 -12.65 8.19 13.86
CA LYS A 86 -14.00 8.22 14.47
C LYS A 86 -14.68 6.84 14.42
N ASN A 87 -14.46 6.09 13.34
CA ASN A 87 -15.03 4.75 13.15
C ASN A 87 -14.11 3.62 13.66
N LYS A 88 -13.01 3.94 14.34
CA LYS A 88 -12.05 2.98 14.90
C LYS A 88 -11.48 2.00 13.85
N ILE A 89 -11.35 2.45 12.60
CA ILE A 89 -10.75 1.67 11.52
C ILE A 89 -9.24 1.81 11.63
N LYS A 90 -8.50 0.70 11.73
CA LYS A 90 -7.03 0.71 11.71
C LYS A 90 -6.54 1.06 10.31
N PHE A 91 -5.60 2.00 10.22
CA PHE A 91 -4.99 2.40 8.96
C PHE A 91 -3.50 2.74 9.15
N SER A 92 -2.77 2.85 8.05
CA SER A 92 -1.41 3.38 8.01
C SER A 92 -1.22 4.13 6.70
N ASN A 93 -0.39 5.17 6.71
CA ASN A 93 0.04 5.80 5.47
C ASN A 93 1.09 4.91 4.82
N ILE A 94 0.80 4.38 3.64
CA ILE A 94 1.70 3.46 2.94
C ILE A 94 2.53 4.12 1.84
N GLY A 95 2.23 5.37 1.47
CA GLY A 95 2.83 5.96 0.27
C GLY A 95 2.07 7.14 -0.34
N TYR A 96 2.37 7.43 -1.59
CA TYR A 96 1.73 8.49 -2.38
C TYR A 96 1.69 8.14 -3.87
N ILE A 97 0.86 8.83 -4.64
CA ILE A 97 0.80 8.72 -6.10
C ILE A 97 1.62 9.84 -6.74
N ASP A 98 2.37 9.52 -7.78
CA ASP A 98 3.22 10.43 -8.53
C ASP A 98 3.01 10.27 -10.04
N ILE A 99 3.53 11.20 -10.83
CA ILE A 99 3.50 11.12 -12.30
C ILE A 99 4.51 10.04 -12.74
N LYS A 100 4.06 9.15 -13.62
CA LYS A 100 4.91 8.10 -14.16
C LYS A 100 5.91 8.69 -15.16
N LYS A 101 7.21 8.50 -14.92
CA LYS A 101 8.28 8.83 -15.88
C LYS A 101 8.49 7.66 -16.86
N ASN A 102 8.92 7.95 -18.10
CA ASN A 102 9.02 6.97 -19.21
C ASN A 102 9.62 5.61 -18.79
N ASN A 103 8.97 4.51 -19.20
CA ASN A 103 9.32 3.11 -18.93
C ASN A 103 9.48 2.69 -17.45
N SER A 104 9.02 3.50 -16.49
CA SER A 104 9.03 3.11 -15.08
C SER A 104 7.95 2.06 -14.77
N LYS A 105 8.12 1.27 -13.70
CA LYS A 105 7.04 0.43 -13.16
C LYS A 105 5.89 1.30 -12.63
N ASN A 106 4.66 0.78 -12.66
CA ASN A 106 3.49 1.46 -12.11
C ASN A 106 3.49 1.50 -10.57
N VAL A 107 4.29 0.64 -9.93
CA VAL A 107 4.52 0.66 -8.49
C VAL A 107 6.02 0.67 -8.22
N LEU A 108 6.45 1.61 -7.38
CA LEU A 108 7.83 1.77 -6.92
C LEU A 108 7.88 1.62 -5.40
N ILE A 109 8.84 0.85 -4.88
CA ILE A 109 9.15 0.84 -3.45
C ILE A 109 10.29 1.81 -3.17
N LYS A 110 10.05 2.74 -2.25
CA LYS A 110 11.09 3.52 -1.58
C LYS A 110 11.44 2.89 -0.24
N LYS A 111 12.74 2.95 0.07
CA LYS A 111 13.36 2.57 1.34
C LYS A 111 12.77 1.28 1.91
N PHE A 112 13.43 0.17 1.59
CA PHE A 112 13.11 -1.09 2.23
C PHE A 112 13.43 -0.97 3.72
N GLY A 113 12.39 -0.83 4.54
CA GLY A 113 12.51 -0.94 5.98
C GLY A 113 12.97 -2.35 6.34
N GLU A 114 13.56 -2.50 7.51
CA GLU A 114 13.91 -3.82 8.02
C GLU A 114 12.61 -4.62 8.27
N TRP A 115 12.29 -5.58 7.40
CA TRP A 115 11.31 -6.65 7.66
C TRP A 115 11.88 -7.68 8.65
N ASN A 116 12.74 -7.22 9.56
CA ASN A 116 13.43 -8.04 10.52
C ASN A 116 12.51 -8.14 11.75
N LEU A 117 12.08 -9.36 12.05
CA LEU A 117 11.67 -9.68 13.41
C LEU A 117 12.93 -9.54 14.27
N ARG A 118 13.08 -8.41 14.96
CA ARG A 118 13.75 -8.45 16.24
C ARG A 118 12.74 -8.92 17.28
#